data_AF-A0A662KCC5-F1
#
_entry.id   AF-A0A662KCC5-F1
#
_cell.length_a   1.000
_cell.length_b   1.000
_cell.length_c   1.000
_cell.angle_alpha   90.00
_cell.angle_beta   90.00
_cell.angle_gamma   90.00
#
_symmetry.space_group_name_H-M   'P 1'
#
loop_
_entity.id
_entity.type
_entity.pdbx_description
1 polymer ?
#
loop_
_entity_poly.entity_id
_entity_poly.type
_entity_poly.pdbx_seq_one_letter_code
_entity_poly.pdbx_strand_id
1 'polypeptide(L)'
;NDIMLKIGSWSFIIGIVIASLVGLYTAVTIESGNNFLLTTNGGYVAWVLAIIGVIVGVLAVLGRGTITAKETPGFLIAGIALVVMYGVFKNAVINPWLGSLLHGISMSLSIFVAPAVGLLAIKTIYDMGKEV
;
A
#
# COMPACT_ATOMS: atom_id res chain seq x y z
N ASN A 1 -14.82 10.08 -19.74
CA ASN A 1 -14.28 8.82 -19.17
C ASN A 1 -12.77 8.83 -19.00
N ASP A 2 -11.97 9.33 -19.96
CA ASP A 2 -10.50 9.24 -19.88
C ASP A 2 -9.84 10.03 -18.73
N ILE A 3 -10.43 11.15 -18.31
CA ILE A 3 -9.85 12.00 -17.25
C ILE A 3 -9.87 11.28 -15.90
N MET A 4 -10.94 10.56 -15.56
CA MET A 4 -11.07 9.83 -14.29
C MET A 4 -10.14 8.61 -14.23
N LEU A 5 -9.99 7.88 -15.33
CA LEU A 5 -9.05 6.77 -15.44
C LEU A 5 -7.60 7.26 -15.32
N LYS A 6 -7.27 8.40 -15.94
CA LYS A 6 -5.97 9.07 -15.76
C LYS A 6 -5.77 9.47 -14.30
N ILE A 7 -6.74 10.09 -13.64
CA ILE A 7 -6.63 10.47 -12.22
C ILE A 7 -6.36 9.24 -11.35
N GLY A 8 -7.12 8.15 -11.51
CA GLY A 8 -6.89 6.91 -10.75
C GLY A 8 -5.49 6.32 -10.97
N SER A 9 -4.99 6.36 -12.20
CA SER A 9 -3.64 5.90 -12.55
C SER A 9 -2.56 6.73 -11.90
N TRP A 10 -2.65 8.04 -12.04
CA TRP A 10 -1.69 8.96 -11.45
C TRP A 10 -1.73 8.90 -9.93
N SER A 11 -2.91 8.77 -9.29
CA SER A 11 -3.02 8.62 -7.84
C SER A 11 -2.33 7.36 -7.33
N PHE A 12 -2.46 6.22 -8.02
CA PHE A 12 -1.80 4.99 -7.61
C PHE A 12 -0.27 5.08 -7.77
N ILE A 13 0.20 5.57 -8.92
CA ILE A 13 1.63 5.71 -9.21
C ILE A 13 2.28 6.69 -8.23
N ILE A 14 1.67 7.86 -8.02
CA ILE A 14 2.16 8.86 -7.07
C ILE A 14 2.16 8.27 -5.65
N GLY A 15 1.11 7.55 -5.26
CA GLY A 15 1.04 6.84 -3.98
C GLY A 15 2.18 5.86 -3.77
N ILE A 16 2.48 5.02 -4.77
CA ILE A 16 3.62 4.09 -4.73
C ILE A 16 4.94 4.84 -4.58
N VAL A 17 5.16 5.89 -5.38
CA VAL A 17 6.42 6.66 -5.35
C VAL A 17 6.61 7.30 -3.98
N ILE A 18 5.58 7.96 -3.44
CA ILE A 18 5.64 8.58 -2.11
C ILE A 18 5.87 7.51 -1.04
N ALA A 19 5.11 6.40 -1.05
CA ALA A 19 5.27 5.31 -0.10
C ALA A 19 6.68 4.69 -0.16
N SER A 20 7.26 4.57 -1.35
CA SER A 20 8.62 4.05 -1.53
C SER A 20 9.67 5.00 -0.97
N LEU A 21 9.54 6.31 -1.21
CA LEU A 21 10.44 7.34 -0.65
C LEU A 21 10.35 7.40 0.87
N VAL A 22 9.13 7.37 1.42
CA VAL A 22 8.88 7.29 2.87
C VAL A 22 9.48 6.00 3.43
N GLY A 23 9.37 4.89 2.70
CA GLY A 23 9.95 3.61 3.09
C GLY A 23 11.46 3.60 3.13
N LEU A 24 12.12 4.22 2.14
CA LEU A 24 13.56 4.42 2.13
C LEU A 24 14.02 5.28 3.30
N TYR A 25 13.34 6.40 3.56
CA TYR A 25 13.65 7.24 4.71
C TYR A 25 13.46 6.48 6.03
N THR A 26 12.37 5.74 6.15
CA THR A 26 12.07 4.92 7.32
C THR A 26 13.13 3.84 7.53
N ALA A 27 13.60 3.19 6.47
CA ALA A 27 14.69 2.21 6.53
C ALA A 27 15.99 2.79 7.10
N VAL A 28 16.39 3.98 6.64
CA VAL A 28 17.58 4.67 7.17
C VAL A 28 17.42 5.00 8.65
N THR A 29 16.22 5.43 9.07
CA THR A 29 15.97 5.69 10.49
C THR A 29 16.00 4.40 11.31
N ILE A 30 15.42 3.30 10.81
CA ILE A 30 15.37 2.00 11.51
C ILE A 30 16.80 1.52 11.79
N GLU A 31 17.68 1.63 10.81
CA GLU A 31 19.10 1.28 10.95
C GLU A 31 19.79 2.13 12.03
N SER A 32 19.36 3.38 12.20
CA SER A 32 19.83 4.29 13.24
C SER A 32 19.18 4.05 14.61
N GLY A 33 18.37 2.98 14.77
CA GLY A 33 17.70 2.61 16.00
C GLY A 33 16.36 3.32 16.25
N ASN A 34 15.80 4.03 15.27
CA ASN A 34 14.52 4.74 15.41
C ASN A 34 13.58 4.43 14.24
N ASN A 35 12.31 4.10 14.47
CA ASN A 35 11.39 3.91 13.34
C ASN A 35 10.59 5.19 13.10
N PHE A 36 10.91 5.92 12.01
CA PHE A 36 10.21 7.15 11.65
C PHE A 36 8.69 7.01 11.66
N LEU A 37 8.13 5.96 11.05
CA LEU A 37 6.68 5.74 10.97
C LEU A 37 6.00 5.47 12.31
N LEU A 38 6.77 5.16 13.37
CA LEU A 38 6.27 5.00 14.73
C LEU A 38 6.40 6.28 15.57
N THR A 39 6.96 7.35 15.01
CA THR A 39 7.00 8.68 15.65
C THR A 39 5.70 9.45 15.40
N THR A 40 5.43 10.50 16.18
CA THR A 40 4.25 11.37 15.96
C THR A 40 4.23 11.96 14.54
N ASN A 41 5.38 12.42 14.04
CA ASN A 41 5.49 13.00 12.69
C ASN A 41 5.27 11.94 11.60
N GLY A 42 5.87 10.76 11.76
CA GLY A 42 5.64 9.64 10.84
C GLY A 42 4.22 9.09 10.89
N GLY A 43 3.54 9.20 12.03
CA GLY A 43 2.12 8.88 12.16
C GLY A 43 1.23 9.73 11.25
N TYR A 44 1.51 11.03 11.12
CA TYR A 44 0.80 11.88 10.15
C TYR A 44 1.09 11.48 8.70
N VAL A 45 2.33 11.08 8.39
CA VAL A 45 2.68 10.57 7.05
C VAL A 45 1.97 9.25 6.76
N ALA A 46 1.95 8.32 7.72
CA ALA A 46 1.22 7.06 7.62
C ALA A 46 -0.28 7.30 7.38
N TRP A 47 -0.86 8.30 8.06
CA TRP A 47 -2.25 8.68 7.87
C TRP A 47 -2.53 9.20 6.47
N VAL A 48 -1.65 10.05 5.92
CA VAL A 48 -1.74 10.51 4.52
C VAL A 48 -1.64 9.35 3.53
N LEU A 49 -0.68 8.44 3.73
CA LEU A 49 -0.54 7.24 2.89
C LEU A 49 -1.80 6.37 2.92
N ALA A 50 -2.36 6.15 4.11
CA ALA A 50 -3.59 5.37 4.27
C ALA A 50 -4.78 6.04 3.55
N ILE A 51 -4.92 7.36 3.63
CA ILE A 51 -5.99 8.10 2.92
C ILE A 51 -5.85 7.98 1.41
N ILE A 52 -4.62 8.15 0.89
CA ILE A 52 -4.38 7.99 -0.55
C ILE A 52 -4.73 6.55 -0.97
N GLY A 53 -4.39 5.57 -0.14
CA GLY A 53 -4.79 4.17 -0.29
C GLY A 53 -6.31 3.98 -0.36
N VAL A 54 -7.05 4.58 0.57
CA VAL A 54 -8.53 4.54 0.57
C VAL A 54 -9.09 5.17 -0.70
N ILE A 55 -8.59 6.32 -1.13
CA ILE A 55 -9.04 7.00 -2.36
C ILE A 55 -8.84 6.08 -3.57
N VAL A 56 -7.65 5.47 -3.70
CA VAL A 56 -7.37 4.50 -4.77
C VAL A 56 -8.35 3.32 -4.70
N GLY A 57 -8.58 2.76 -3.52
CA GLY A 57 -9.51 1.65 -3.31
C GLY A 57 -10.94 1.99 -3.71
N VAL A 58 -11.44 3.15 -3.30
CA VAL A 58 -12.78 3.63 -3.67
C VAL A 58 -12.88 3.81 -5.19
N LEU A 59 -11.90 4.44 -5.82
CA LEU A 59 -11.87 4.61 -7.28
C LEU A 59 -11.88 3.27 -8.01
N ALA A 60 -11.12 2.29 -7.50
CA ALA A 60 -11.08 0.93 -8.04
C ALA A 60 -12.43 0.21 -7.88
N VAL A 61 -13.06 0.30 -6.71
CA VAL A 61 -14.38 -0.28 -6.43
C VAL A 61 -15.46 0.30 -7.34
N LEU A 62 -15.42 1.60 -7.63
CA LEU A 62 -16.35 2.28 -8.52
C LEU A 62 -16.13 1.96 -10.01
N GLY A 63 -15.13 1.14 -10.36
CA GLY A 63 -14.76 0.85 -11.74
C GLY A 63 -14.23 2.08 -12.50
N ARG A 64 -13.80 3.12 -11.76
CA ARG A 64 -13.28 4.38 -12.30
C ARG A 64 -11.78 4.56 -12.07
N GLY A 65 -11.13 3.56 -11.46
CA GLY A 65 -9.71 3.52 -11.19
C GLY A 65 -8.92 2.79 -12.27
N THR A 66 -7.63 2.62 -12.03
CA THR A 66 -6.74 1.84 -12.89
C THR A 66 -6.98 0.34 -12.86
N ILE A 67 -7.54 -0.17 -11.77
CA ILE A 67 -7.69 -1.60 -11.55
C ILE A 67 -8.97 -2.04 -12.25
N THR A 68 -8.82 -2.65 -13.41
CA THR A 68 -9.96 -3.25 -14.12
C THR A 68 -10.40 -4.55 -13.44
N ALA A 69 -11.60 -5.03 -13.76
CA ALA A 69 -12.08 -6.33 -13.26
C ALA A 69 -11.11 -7.48 -13.58
N LYS A 70 -10.42 -7.41 -14.73
CA LYS A 70 -9.41 -8.40 -15.15
C LYS A 70 -8.13 -8.35 -14.30
N GLU A 71 -7.78 -7.17 -13.80
CA GLU A 71 -6.56 -6.94 -13.02
C GLU A 71 -6.79 -7.06 -11.51
N THR A 72 -8.05 -7.06 -11.07
CA THR A 72 -8.42 -7.13 -9.66
C THR A 72 -7.80 -8.33 -8.93
N PRO A 73 -7.85 -9.57 -9.46
CA PRO A 73 -7.21 -10.71 -8.79
C PRO A 73 -5.69 -10.52 -8.63
N GLY A 74 -5.01 -10.07 -9.69
CA GLY A 74 -3.56 -9.82 -9.65
C GLY A 74 -3.19 -8.72 -8.67
N PHE A 75 -3.98 -7.64 -8.62
CA PHE A 75 -3.80 -6.55 -7.66
C PHE A 75 -3.97 -7.03 -6.22
N LEU A 76 -5.00 -7.82 -5.92
CA LEU A 76 -5.23 -8.37 -4.59
C LEU A 76 -4.06 -9.28 -4.16
N ILE A 77 -3.57 -10.14 -5.05
CA ILE A 77 -2.42 -11.01 -4.76
C ILE A 77 -1.16 -10.19 -4.46
N ALA A 78 -0.84 -9.21 -5.31
CA ALA A 78 0.32 -8.34 -5.12
C ALA A 78 0.20 -7.53 -3.81
N GLY A 79 -0.98 -7.01 -3.52
CA GLY A 79 -1.24 -6.26 -2.29
C GLY A 79 -1.13 -7.11 -1.03
N ILE A 80 -1.66 -8.34 -1.05
CA ILE A 80 -1.49 -9.31 0.04
C ILE A 80 -0.01 -9.65 0.22
N ALA A 81 0.72 -9.90 -0.87
CA ALA A 81 2.15 -10.18 -0.81
C ALA A 81 2.93 -9.05 -0.13
N LEU A 82 2.63 -7.79 -0.44
CA LEU A 82 3.24 -6.63 0.22
C LEU A 82 2.95 -6.59 1.72
N VAL A 83 1.69 -6.80 2.12
CA VAL A 83 1.29 -6.83 3.54
C VAL A 83 1.97 -7.97 4.30
N VAL A 84 2.09 -9.14 3.67
CA VAL A 84 2.82 -10.29 4.23
C VAL A 84 4.31 -9.99 4.34
N MET A 85 4.92 -9.38 3.32
CA MET A 85 6.34 -8.99 3.35
C MET A 85 6.64 -8.09 4.55
N TYR A 86 5.77 -7.13 4.87
CA TYR A 86 5.94 -6.31 6.08
C TYR A 86 6.02 -7.16 7.34
N GLY A 87 5.14 -8.15 7.49
CA GLY A 87 5.18 -9.08 8.63
C GLY A 87 6.46 -9.91 8.67
N VAL A 88 6.95 -10.39 7.52
CA VAL A 88 8.16 -11.22 7.41
C VAL A 88 9.42 -10.43 7.76
N PHE A 89 9.55 -9.20 7.29
CA PHE A 89 10.76 -8.39 7.52
C PHE A 89 10.73 -7.63 8.85
N LYS A 90 9.62 -7.67 9.58
CA LYS A 90 9.54 -7.11 10.93
C LYS A 90 10.55 -7.81 11.85
N ASN A 91 11.56 -7.06 12.29
CA ASN A 91 12.69 -7.54 13.11
C ASN A 91 13.64 -8.52 12.40
N ALA A 92 13.57 -8.65 11.07
CA ALA A 92 14.52 -9.47 10.34
C ALA A 92 15.91 -8.81 10.39
N VAL A 93 16.89 -9.51 10.97
CA VAL A 93 18.29 -9.04 11.03
C VAL A 93 19.05 -9.61 9.84
N ILE A 94 19.04 -8.85 8.73
CA ILE A 94 19.80 -9.19 7.52
C ILE A 94 20.86 -8.11 7.33
N ASN A 95 22.06 -8.39 7.85
CA ASN A 95 23.19 -7.46 7.83
C ASN A 95 23.75 -7.27 6.41
N PRO A 96 24.33 -6.09 6.10
CA PRO A 96 24.49 -4.94 7.01
C PRO A 96 23.25 -4.06 7.18
N TRP A 97 22.39 -3.90 6.17
CA TRP A 97 21.24 -2.96 6.24
C TRP A 97 19.98 -3.47 5.51
N LEU A 98 20.03 -4.70 4.97
CA LEU A 98 19.01 -5.21 4.07
C LEU A 98 17.69 -5.49 4.83
N GLY A 99 17.78 -5.92 6.09
CA GLY A 99 16.61 -6.12 6.96
C GLY A 99 15.84 -4.82 7.16
N SER A 100 16.55 -3.76 7.56
CA SER A 100 16.00 -2.42 7.75
C SER A 100 15.40 -1.86 6.46
N LEU A 101 16.06 -2.06 5.32
CA LEU A 101 15.54 -1.65 4.00
C LEU A 101 14.21 -2.33 3.67
N LEU A 102 14.19 -3.66 3.72
CA LEU A 102 13.01 -4.43 3.35
C LEU A 102 11.86 -4.15 4.31
N HIS A 103 12.14 -3.98 5.61
CA HIS A 103 11.14 -3.60 6.60
C HIS A 103 10.56 -2.21 6.34
N GLY A 104 11.39 -1.17 6.15
CA GLY A 104 10.93 0.20 5.94
C GLY A 104 10.07 0.37 4.67
N ILE A 105 10.54 -0.21 3.55
CA ILE A 105 9.82 -0.16 2.27
C ILE A 105 8.50 -0.93 2.36
N SER A 106 8.53 -2.17 2.83
CA SER A 106 7.31 -3.00 2.91
C SER A 106 6.29 -2.41 3.89
N MET A 107 6.72 -1.82 5.02
CA MET A 107 5.83 -1.14 5.95
C MET A 107 5.08 0.02 5.29
N SER A 108 5.81 0.91 4.61
CA SER A 108 5.23 2.10 3.98
C SER A 108 4.30 1.73 2.83
N LEU A 109 4.71 0.80 1.97
CA LEU A 109 3.87 0.28 0.89
C LEU A 109 2.63 -0.43 1.44
N SER A 110 2.75 -1.18 2.53
CA SER A 110 1.60 -1.85 3.15
C SER A 110 0.58 -0.86 3.69
N ILE A 111 1.02 0.21 4.36
CA ILE A 111 0.12 1.28 4.85
C ILE A 111 -0.68 1.91 3.71
N PHE A 112 -0.04 2.12 2.55
CA PHE A 112 -0.69 2.66 1.36
C PHE A 112 -1.62 1.64 0.67
N VAL A 113 -1.18 0.40 0.48
CA VAL A 113 -1.89 -0.58 -0.35
C VAL A 113 -3.00 -1.31 0.42
N ALA A 114 -2.83 -1.55 1.72
CA ALA A 114 -3.78 -2.35 2.51
C ALA A 114 -5.23 -1.80 2.49
N PRO A 115 -5.50 -0.49 2.61
CA PRO A 115 -6.86 0.03 2.51
C PRO A 115 -7.49 -0.21 1.13
N ALA A 116 -6.73 -0.07 0.04
CA ALA A 116 -7.21 -0.33 -1.32
C ALA A 116 -7.57 -1.80 -1.52
N VAL A 117 -6.69 -2.70 -1.07
CA VAL A 117 -6.90 -4.15 -1.10
C VAL A 117 -8.10 -4.54 -0.26
N GLY A 118 -8.23 -3.99 0.95
CA GLY A 118 -9.35 -4.27 1.85
C GLY A 118 -10.70 -3.90 1.22
N LEU A 119 -10.80 -2.72 0.61
CA LEU A 119 -12.02 -2.29 -0.08
C LEU A 119 -12.37 -3.18 -1.27
N LEU A 120 -11.37 -3.53 -2.09
CA LEU A 120 -11.57 -4.44 -3.22
C LEU A 120 -11.98 -5.84 -2.78
N ALA A 121 -11.35 -6.38 -1.72
CA ALA A 121 -11.70 -7.68 -1.17
C ALA A 121 -13.15 -7.72 -0.68
N ILE A 122 -13.60 -6.68 0.04
CA ILE A 122 -15.01 -6.56 0.48
C ILE A 122 -15.95 -6.54 -0.73
N LYS A 123 -15.64 -5.74 -1.76
CA LYS A 123 -16.43 -5.70 -3.00
C LYS A 123 -16.51 -7.07 -3.67
N THR A 124 -15.38 -7.76 -3.80
CA THR A 124 -15.34 -9.10 -4.42
C THR A 124 -16.21 -10.09 -3.67
N ILE A 125 -16.18 -10.08 -2.32
CA ILE A 125 -17.05 -10.95 -1.50
C ILE A 125 -18.53 -10.61 -1.71
N TYR A 126 -18.87 -9.33 -1.74
CA TYR A 126 -20.24 -8.87 -1.97
C TYR A 126 -20.77 -9.27 -3.35
N ASP A 127 -19.95 -9.14 -4.39
CA ASP A 127 -20.32 -9.50 -5.76
C ASP A 127 -20.55 -11.01 -5.89
N MET A 128 -19.68 -11.85 -5.28
CA MET A 128 -19.89 -13.32 -5.24
C MET A 128 -21.20 -13.72 -4.55
N GLY A 129 -21.59 -12.99 -3.49
CA GLY A 129 -22.83 -13.25 -2.77
C GLY A 129 -24.10 -12.83 -3.52
N LYS A 130 -23.99 -11.95 -4.52
CA LYS A 130 -25.12 -11.50 -5.37
C LYS A 130 -25.44 -12.43 -6.51
N GLU A 131 -24.49 -13.24 -6.93
CA GLU A 131 -24.64 -14.19 -8.05
C GLU A 131 -25.32 -15.50 -7.62
N VAL A 132 -25.64 -15.64 -6.33
CA VAL A 132 -26.42 -16.74 -5.72
C VAL A 132 -27.87 -16.31 -5.56
#